data_AF-A0A921AXL0-F1
#
_entry.id   AF-A0A921AXL0-F1
#
_cell.length_a   1.000
_cell.length_b   1.000
_cell.length_c   1.000
_cell.angle_alpha   90.00
_cell.angle_beta   90.00
_cell.angle_gamma   90.00
#
_symmetry.space_group_name_H-M   'P 1'
#
loop_
_entity.id
_entity.type
_entity.pdbx_description
1 polymer ?
#
loop_
_entity_poly.entity_id
_entity_poly.type
_entity_poly.pdbx_seq_one_letter_code
_entity_poly.pdbx_strand_id
1 'polypeptide(L)'
;ALPGQLPKKVRQQHAARVRELMAEKHAAFLRSQLAMPSMKVAFDNTDARHGNNEWYADCRMEESTGFPCGGHELVAARPLRVEGNMLIVRPVGGDETSQHP
;
A
#
# COMPACT_ATOMS: atom_id res chain seq x y z
N ALA A 1 -6.10 37.05 -7.31
CA ALA A 1 -5.32 36.44 -6.21
C ALA A 1 -5.90 36.94 -4.91
N LEU A 2 -6.02 36.08 -3.89
CA LEU A 2 -6.52 36.52 -2.58
C LEU A 2 -5.44 37.36 -1.86
N PRO A 3 -5.81 38.37 -1.07
CA PRO A 3 -4.85 39.13 -0.27
C PRO A 3 -4.01 38.20 0.62
N GLY A 4 -2.70 38.45 0.72
CA GLY A 4 -1.77 37.63 1.52
C GLY A 4 -1.28 36.35 0.84
N GLN A 5 -1.68 36.08 -0.41
CA GLN A 5 -1.24 34.89 -1.13
C GLN A 5 0.25 34.97 -1.49
N LEU A 6 1.02 33.99 -1.04
CA LEU A 6 2.43 33.87 -1.38
C LEU A 6 2.65 33.79 -2.91
N PRO A 7 3.75 34.36 -3.43
CA PRO A 7 4.10 34.27 -4.84
C PRO A 7 4.07 32.83 -5.35
N LYS A 8 3.62 32.63 -6.59
CA LYS A 8 3.49 31.30 -7.23
C LYS A 8 4.79 30.48 -7.11
N LYS A 9 5.95 31.12 -7.37
CA LYS A 9 7.26 30.48 -7.30
C LYS A 9 7.58 29.95 -5.89
N VAL A 10 7.29 30.74 -4.85
CA VAL A 10 7.52 30.35 -3.44
C VAL A 10 6.63 29.17 -3.06
N ARG A 11 5.35 29.21 -3.46
CA ARG A 11 4.42 28.08 -3.22
C ARG A 11 4.88 26.80 -3.92
N GLN A 12 5.37 26.90 -5.15
CA GLN A 12 5.90 25.76 -5.91
C GLN A 12 7.16 25.17 -5.26
N GLN A 13 8.11 26.03 -4.84
CA GLN A 13 9.33 25.60 -4.15
C GLN A 13 9.01 24.92 -2.81
N HIS A 14 8.07 25.46 -2.04
CA HIS A 14 7.62 24.83 -0.81
C HIS A 14 6.95 23.47 -1.08
N ALA A 15 6.05 23.39 -2.06
CA ALA A 15 5.42 22.13 -2.44
C ALA A 15 6.43 21.07 -2.91
N ALA A 16 7.47 21.47 -3.65
CA ALA A 16 8.54 20.56 -4.06
C ALA A 16 9.28 19.96 -2.85
N ARG A 17 9.71 20.82 -1.91
CA ARG A 17 10.38 20.37 -0.68
C ARG A 17 9.50 19.46 0.18
N VAL A 18 8.20 19.76 0.27
CA VAL A 18 7.25 18.91 1.00
C VAL A 18 7.11 17.54 0.32
N ARG A 19 6.99 17.49 -1.01
CA ARG A 19 6.90 16.22 -1.74
C ARG A 19 8.15 15.36 -1.58
N GLU A 20 9.33 15.98 -1.64
CA GLU A 20 10.61 15.30 -1.43
C GLU A 20 10.68 14.67 -0.03
N LEU A 21 10.40 15.46 1.02
CA LEU A 21 10.36 14.98 2.39
C LEU A 21 9.33 13.85 2.60
N MET A 22 8.15 13.97 2.00
CA MET A 22 7.11 12.94 2.10
C MET A 22 7.50 11.67 1.36
N ALA A 23 8.18 11.78 0.21
CA ALA A 23 8.68 10.62 -0.54
C ALA A 23 9.72 9.84 0.26
N GLU A 24 10.65 10.52 0.93
CA GLU A 24 11.64 9.89 1.82
C GLU A 24 10.97 9.15 2.98
N LYS A 25 10.03 9.81 3.66
CA LYS A 25 9.28 9.21 4.77
C LYS A 25 8.45 8.02 4.32
N HIS A 26 7.80 8.14 3.17
CA HIS A 26 7.00 7.07 2.60
C HIS A 26 7.87 5.85 2.26
N ALA A 27 9.02 6.07 1.60
CA ALA A 27 9.95 4.99 1.30
C ALA A 27 10.47 4.29 2.57
N ALA A 28 10.79 5.06 3.62
CA ALA A 28 11.20 4.49 4.91
C ALA A 28 10.08 3.65 5.56
N PHE A 29 8.85 4.14 5.52
CA PHE A 29 7.68 3.43 6.02
C PHE A 29 7.44 2.11 5.27
N LEU A 30 7.45 2.12 3.93
CA LEU A 30 7.29 0.90 3.13
C LEU A 30 8.41 -0.11 3.40
N ARG A 31 9.65 0.36 3.62
CA ARG A 31 10.74 -0.54 4.02
C ARG A 31 10.53 -1.15 5.39
N SER A 32 10.02 -0.38 6.37
CA SER A 32 9.73 -0.93 7.70
C SER A 32 8.64 -1.99 7.69
N GLN A 33 7.68 -1.90 6.77
CA GLN A 33 6.62 -2.89 6.59
C GLN A 33 7.18 -4.27 6.24
N LEU A 34 8.33 -4.35 5.54
CA LEU A 34 8.96 -5.62 5.16
C LEU A 34 9.41 -6.47 6.36
N ALA A 35 9.60 -5.86 7.53
CA ALA A 35 9.97 -6.56 8.75
C ALA A 35 8.78 -7.25 9.43
N MET A 36 7.55 -6.95 9.02
CA MET A 36 6.37 -7.53 9.64
C MET A 36 6.16 -8.98 9.20
N PRO A 37 5.76 -9.88 10.11
CA PRO A 37 5.51 -11.27 9.78
C PRO A 37 4.32 -11.45 8.83
N SER A 38 3.28 -10.63 8.99
CA SER A 38 2.06 -10.61 8.20
C SER A 38 1.34 -9.26 8.31
N MET A 39 0.43 -8.98 7.37
CA MET A 39 -0.47 -7.82 7.32
C MET A 39 -1.85 -8.23 6.78
N LYS A 40 -2.86 -7.39 6.95
CA LYS A 40 -4.19 -7.58 6.39
C LYS A 40 -4.37 -6.69 5.16
N VAL A 41 -4.67 -7.28 4.01
CA VAL A 41 -4.85 -6.55 2.75
C VAL A 41 -6.29 -6.66 2.29
N ALA A 42 -6.91 -5.52 2.03
CA ALA A 42 -8.17 -5.42 1.32
C ALA A 42 -7.87 -5.28 -0.19
N PHE A 43 -8.20 -6.30 -0.97
CA PHE A 43 -8.04 -6.25 -2.43
C PHE A 43 -9.24 -5.55 -3.09
N ASP A 44 -8.97 -4.80 -4.15
CA ASP A 44 -9.97 -4.16 -4.97
C ASP A 44 -10.65 -5.21 -5.87
N ASN A 45 -11.97 -5.11 -6.00
CA ASN A 45 -12.75 -6.01 -6.84
C ASN A 45 -12.56 -5.72 -8.35
N THR A 46 -12.06 -4.53 -8.70
CA THR A 46 -11.78 -4.15 -10.10
C THR A 46 -10.42 -4.66 -10.60
N ASP A 47 -9.44 -4.75 -9.70
CA ASP A 47 -8.17 -5.44 -9.94
C ASP A 47 -7.86 -6.30 -8.72
N ALA A 48 -8.20 -7.58 -8.84
CA ALA A 48 -8.03 -8.61 -7.81
C ALA A 48 -6.60 -8.68 -7.23
N ARG A 49 -5.60 -8.06 -7.87
CA ARG A 49 -4.22 -8.07 -7.39
C ARG A 49 -3.81 -6.78 -6.70
N HIS A 50 -4.54 -5.67 -6.83
CA HIS A 50 -4.23 -4.41 -6.16
C HIS A 50 -5.13 -4.21 -4.94
N GLY A 51 -4.58 -3.61 -3.90
CA GLY A 51 -5.30 -3.40 -2.66
C GLY A 51 -4.55 -2.50 -1.69
N ASN A 52 -5.12 -2.34 -0.50
CA ASN A 52 -4.50 -1.57 0.57
C ASN A 52 -4.40 -2.40 1.83
N ASN A 53 -3.29 -2.24 2.57
CA ASN A 53 -3.17 -2.86 3.89
C ASN A 53 -3.85 -2.04 4.99
N GLU A 54 -3.78 -2.49 6.25
CA GLU A 54 -4.39 -1.84 7.41
C GLU A 54 -3.85 -0.44 7.73
N TRP A 55 -2.74 -0.04 7.10
CA TRP A 55 -2.21 1.33 7.15
C TRP A 55 -2.47 2.14 5.88
N TYR A 56 -3.33 1.63 4.99
CA TYR A 56 -3.62 2.20 3.68
C TYR A 56 -2.39 2.31 2.76
N ALA A 57 -1.39 1.46 2.95
CA ALA A 57 -0.28 1.35 2.00
C ALA A 57 -0.74 0.56 0.76
N ASP A 58 -0.39 1.04 -0.43
CA ASP A 58 -0.67 0.34 -1.68
C ASP A 58 0.06 -1.00 -1.72
N CYS A 59 -0.69 -2.05 -2.02
CA CYS A 59 -0.23 -3.42 -2.07
C CYS A 59 -0.58 -4.03 -3.42
N ARG A 60 0.31 -4.91 -3.90
CA ARG A 60 0.06 -5.75 -5.06
C ARG A 60 0.44 -7.19 -4.79
N MET A 61 -0.42 -8.11 -5.21
CA MET A 61 -0.17 -9.53 -5.12
C MET A 61 0.91 -9.96 -6.13
N GLU A 62 1.81 -10.83 -5.67
CA GLU A 62 2.83 -11.43 -6.53
C GLU A 62 2.21 -12.34 -7.62
N GLU A 63 2.68 -12.19 -8.85
CA GLU A 63 2.06 -12.76 -10.05
C GLU A 63 1.93 -14.29 -10.07
N SER A 64 2.77 -15.01 -9.32
CA SER A 64 2.77 -16.48 -9.28
C SER A 64 1.75 -17.10 -8.32
N THR A 65 1.03 -16.30 -7.54
CA THR A 65 0.05 -16.84 -6.58
C THR A 65 -1.28 -16.99 -7.29
N GLY A 66 -1.63 -18.22 -7.68
CA GLY A 66 -2.97 -18.58 -8.19
C GLY A 66 -4.08 -18.48 -7.14
N PHE A 67 -3.96 -17.53 -6.19
CA PHE A 67 -4.91 -17.29 -5.13
C PHE A 67 -6.11 -16.52 -5.71
N PRO A 68 -7.33 -17.08 -5.66
CA PRO A 68 -8.51 -16.39 -6.14
C PRO A 68 -8.83 -15.22 -5.20
N CYS A 69 -8.32 -14.03 -5.52
CA CYS A 69 -8.72 -12.78 -4.87
C CYS A 69 -10.04 -12.30 -5.47
N GLY A 70 -11.13 -13.02 -5.22
CA GLY A 70 -12.46 -12.64 -5.65
C GLY A 70 -13.35 -12.43 -4.43
N GLY A 71 -13.40 -11.21 -3.90
CA GLY A 71 -14.31 -10.88 -2.79
C GLY A 71 -13.94 -9.60 -2.05
N HIS A 72 -14.89 -9.08 -1.26
CA HIS A 72 -14.67 -7.98 -0.33
C HIS A 72 -13.98 -8.44 0.97
N GLU A 73 -13.10 -9.44 0.88
CA GLU A 73 -12.50 -10.11 2.03
C GLU A 73 -11.12 -9.55 2.34
N LEU A 74 -10.78 -9.50 3.64
CA LEU A 74 -9.44 -9.14 4.11
C LEU A 74 -8.54 -10.38 4.08
N VAL A 75 -7.50 -10.33 3.26
CA VAL A 75 -6.56 -11.43 3.09
C VAL A 75 -5.33 -11.20 3.97
N ALA A 76 -4.93 -12.21 4.74
CA ALA A 76 -3.64 -12.21 5.42
C ALA A 76 -2.52 -12.39 4.40
N ALA A 77 -1.58 -11.45 4.35
CA ALA A 77 -0.47 -11.49 3.40
C ALA A 77 0.85 -11.17 4.08
N ARG A 78 1.94 -11.74 3.56
CA ARG A 78 3.30 -11.45 3.97
C ARG A 78 3.93 -10.45 2.99
N PRO A 79 4.58 -9.37 3.47
CA PRO A 79 5.35 -8.49 2.60
C PRO A 79 6.59 -9.20 2.07
N LEU A 80 6.88 -9.01 0.78
CA LEU A 80 8.05 -9.59 0.12
C LEU A 80 9.09 -8.53 -0.22
N ARG A 81 8.67 -7.44 -0.87
CA ARG A 81 9.55 -6.38 -1.37
C ARG A 81 8.75 -5.10 -1.63
N VAL A 82 9.46 -4.00 -1.87
CA VAL A 82 8.90 -2.72 -2.32
C VAL A 82 9.25 -2.51 -3.79
N GLU A 83 8.26 -2.20 -4.62
CA GLU A 83 8.43 -1.79 -6.01
C GLU A 83 7.85 -0.38 -6.18
N GLY A 84 8.72 0.61 -6.44
CA GLY A 84 8.33 2.02 -6.44
C GLY A 84 7.76 2.45 -5.08
N ASN A 85 6.48 2.80 -5.05
CA ASN A 85 5.74 3.22 -3.85
C ASN A 85 4.72 2.16 -3.39
N MET A 86 4.94 0.89 -3.75
CA MET A 86 3.98 -0.19 -3.54
C MET A 86 4.65 -1.40 -2.90
N LEU A 87 3.94 -2.07 -1.99
CA LEU A 87 4.35 -3.33 -1.40
C LEU A 87 3.95 -4.50 -2.30
N ILE A 88 4.89 -5.37 -2.63
CA ILE A 88 4.57 -6.67 -3.19
C ILE A 88 4.36 -7.64 -2.05
N VAL A 89 3.20 -8.29 -2.05
CA VAL A 89 2.76 -9.18 -0.98
C VAL A 89 2.41 -10.55 -1.53
N ARG A 90 2.50 -11.57 -0.67
CA ARG A 90 2.08 -12.94 -0.95
C ARG A 90 1.07 -13.38 0.11
N PRO A 91 -0.08 -13.97 -0.27
CA PRO A 91 -1.01 -14.54 0.69
C PRO A 91 -0.31 -15.54 1.61
N VAL A 92 -0.59 -15.45 2.90
CA VAL A 92 -0.26 -16.52 3.83
C VAL A 92 -1.39 -17.54 3.69
N GLY A 93 -1.08 -18.72 3.15
CA GLY A 93 -2.08 -19.73 2.79
C GLY A 93 -3.10 -19.96 3.89
N GLY A 94 -4.38 -19.92 3.52
CA GLY A 94 -5.48 -20.29 4.40
C GLY A 94 -5.64 -21.80 4.44
N ASP A 95 -4.93 -22.46 5.35
CA ASP A 95 -5.47 -23.65 6.00
C ASP A 95 -6.20 -23.18 7.25
N GLU A 96 -7.34 -22.52 7.08
CA GLU A 96 -8.49 -22.53 7.99
C GLU A 96 -9.64 -21.89 7.21
N THR A 97 -10.38 -22.72 6.49
CA THR A 97 -11.78 -22.44 6.16
C THR A 97 -12.49 -22.04 7.46
N SER A 98 -12.56 -20.75 7.74
CA SER A 98 -13.53 -20.21 8.70
C SER A 98 -14.88 -20.27 8.03
N GLN A 99 -15.43 -21.48 8.03
CA GLN A 99 -16.82 -21.77 7.79
C GLN A 99 -17.60 -21.08 8.92
N HIS A 100 -18.03 -19.83 8.68
CA HIS A 100 -18.96 -19.18 9.57
C HIS A 100 -20.35 -19.84 9.44
N PRO A 101 -21.06 -20.06 10.56
CA PRO A 101 -22.30 -20.83 10.66
C PRO A 101 -23.51 -20.18 9.98
#